data_AF-A0A949ZKI9-F1
#
_entry.id   AF-A0A949ZKI9-F1
#
_cell.length_a   1.000
_cell.length_b   1.000
_cell.length_c   1.000
_cell.angle_alpha   90.00
_cell.angle_beta   90.00
_cell.angle_gamma   90.00
#
_symmetry.space_group_name_H-M   'P 1'
#
loop_
_entity.id
_entity.type
_entity.pdbx_description
1 polymer ?
#
loop_
_entity_poly.entity_id
_entity_poly.type
_entity_poly.pdbx_seq_one_letter_code
_entity_poly.pdbx_strand_id
1 'polypeptide(L)'
;MPTDTATVQTAPVRNRRWRRILKRIVFCVFGLLVLLAAAGAVYNTIEQHQDARRFPQQGKSVSLGPEFGSAALNIDCSGQGSPSVVLESGGGVPAIGWKFVQPQIAGFTRVCSYDRAGYGWSTPGPMP
;
A
#
# COMPACT_ATOMS: atom_id res chain seq x y z
N MET A 1 -51.05 5.64 -66.61
CA MET A 1 -51.14 6.20 -65.25
C MET A 1 -50.16 5.44 -64.37
N PRO A 2 -49.04 6.02 -63.92
CA PRO A 2 -48.18 5.39 -62.94
C PRO A 2 -48.67 5.78 -61.53
N THR A 3 -48.89 4.79 -60.68
CA THR A 3 -49.13 4.99 -59.25
C THR A 3 -47.78 5.04 -58.54
N ASP A 4 -47.38 6.23 -58.08
CA ASP A 4 -46.20 6.43 -57.24
C ASP A 4 -46.42 5.76 -55.87
N THR A 5 -45.70 4.66 -55.63
CA THR A 5 -45.52 4.09 -54.30
C THR A 5 -44.53 4.94 -53.51
N ALA A 6 -45.05 5.81 -52.66
CA ALA A 6 -44.24 6.52 -51.66
C ALA A 6 -43.70 5.53 -50.61
N THR A 7 -42.38 5.41 -50.53
CA THR A 7 -41.66 4.67 -49.49
C THR A 7 -41.74 5.43 -48.16
N VAL A 8 -42.35 4.82 -47.14
CA VAL A 8 -42.38 5.38 -45.77
C VAL A 8 -41.02 5.13 -45.11
N GLN A 9 -40.22 6.20 -44.99
CA GLN A 9 -38.97 6.20 -44.24
C GLN A 9 -39.27 6.37 -42.74
N THR A 10 -39.18 5.29 -41.95
CA THR A 10 -39.33 5.36 -40.49
C THR A 10 -38.02 5.79 -39.84
N ALA A 11 -37.98 7.01 -39.30
CA ALA A 11 -36.87 7.49 -38.48
C ALA A 11 -36.74 6.65 -37.19
N PRO A 12 -35.52 6.36 -36.69
CA PRO A 12 -35.34 5.55 -35.49
C PRO A 12 -35.94 6.27 -34.28
N VAL A 13 -36.92 5.63 -33.63
CA VAL A 13 -37.55 6.12 -32.40
C VAL A 13 -36.47 6.30 -31.34
N ARG A 14 -36.05 7.55 -31.12
CA ARG A 14 -35.01 7.92 -30.15
C ARG A 14 -35.53 7.64 -28.74
N ASN A 15 -35.28 6.42 -28.25
CA ASN A 15 -35.92 5.90 -27.04
C ASN A 15 -35.33 6.54 -25.76
N ARG A 16 -35.88 7.72 -25.42
CA ARG A 16 -35.48 8.57 -24.28
C ARG A 16 -35.59 7.86 -22.93
N ARG A 17 -36.32 6.75 -22.84
CA ARG A 17 -36.48 5.90 -21.64
C ARG A 17 -35.27 4.99 -21.43
N TRP A 18 -34.75 4.35 -22.48
CA TRP A 18 -33.55 3.51 -22.42
C TRP A 18 -32.29 4.31 -22.07
N ARG A 19 -32.14 5.51 -22.66
CA ARG A 19 -31.04 6.43 -22.28
C ARG A 19 -31.09 6.85 -20.81
N ARG A 20 -32.28 6.94 -20.21
CA ARG A 20 -32.45 7.26 -18.77
C ARG A 20 -32.10 6.08 -17.88
N ILE A 21 -32.47 4.85 -18.27
CA ILE A 21 -32.11 3.63 -17.54
C ILE A 21 -30.60 3.40 -17.58
N LEU A 22 -29.97 3.50 -18.76
CA LEU A 22 -28.52 3.36 -18.92
C LEU A 22 -27.75 4.37 -18.06
N LYS A 23 -28.17 5.64 -18.06
CA LYS A 23 -27.57 6.69 -17.21
C LYS A 23 -27.67 6.37 -15.71
N ARG A 24 -28.81 5.84 -15.26
CA ARG A 24 -29.00 5.43 -13.85
C ARG A 24 -28.08 4.27 -13.48
N ILE A 25 -27.97 3.26 -14.34
CA ILE A 25 -27.08 2.10 -14.13
C ILE A 25 -25.63 2.58 -14.03
N VAL A 26 -25.17 3.40 -14.99
CA VAL A 26 -23.79 3.94 -14.97
C VAL A 26 -23.54 4.74 -13.69
N PHE A 27 -24.48 5.58 -13.26
CA PHE A 27 -24.34 6.35 -12.03
C PHE A 27 -24.28 5.45 -10.78
N CYS A 28 -25.12 4.42 -10.70
CA CYS A 28 -25.10 3.46 -9.59
C CYS A 28 -23.81 2.64 -9.55
N VAL A 29 -23.33 2.17 -10.72
CA VAL A 29 -22.06 1.44 -10.83
C VAL A 29 -20.89 2.34 -10.42
N PHE A 30 -20.86 3.58 -10.90
CA PHE A 30 -19.85 4.55 -10.50
C PHE A 30 -19.87 4.82 -9.01
N GLY A 31 -21.06 5.04 -8.42
CA GLY A 31 -21.21 5.23 -6.97
C GLY A 31 -20.74 4.02 -6.16
N LEU A 32 -21.04 2.80 -6.61
CA LEU A 32 -20.56 1.57 -5.98
C LEU A 32 -19.03 1.46 -6.05
N LEU A 33 -18.42 1.76 -7.20
CA LEU A 33 -16.95 1.74 -7.35
C LEU A 33 -16.27 2.76 -6.43
N VAL A 34 -16.83 3.97 -6.32
CA VAL A 34 -16.32 5.00 -5.40
C VAL A 34 -16.44 4.54 -3.94
N LEU A 35 -17.57 3.92 -3.57
CA LEU A 35 -17.76 3.35 -2.22
C LEU A 35 -16.75 2.25 -1.90
N LEU A 36 -16.51 1.32 -2.84
CA LEU A 36 -15.53 0.25 -2.66
C LEU A 36 -14.10 0.78 -2.52
N ALA A 37 -13.71 1.76 -3.35
CA ALA A 37 -12.41 2.40 -3.26
C ALA A 37 -12.23 3.14 -1.92
N ALA A 38 -13.25 3.87 -1.47
CA ALA A 38 -13.24 4.56 -0.17
C ALA A 38 -13.15 3.57 0.99
N ALA A 39 -13.93 2.47 0.95
CA ALA A 39 -13.86 1.42 1.97
C ALA A 39 -12.46 0.78 2.03
N GLY A 40 -11.84 0.50 0.88
CA GLY A 40 -10.46 -0.01 0.82
C GLY A 40 -9.44 0.98 1.38
N ALA A 41 -9.57 2.27 1.07
CA ALA A 41 -8.68 3.31 1.62
C ALA A 41 -8.83 3.44 3.15
N VAL A 42 -10.07 3.39 3.65
CA VAL A 42 -10.35 3.41 5.09
C VAL A 42 -9.79 2.16 5.77
N TYR A 43 -9.96 0.98 5.17
CA TYR A 43 -9.40 -0.27 5.67
C TYR A 43 -7.88 -0.17 5.85
N ASN A 44 -7.16 0.28 4.82
CA ASN A 44 -5.71 0.41 4.84
C ASN A 44 -5.21 1.42 5.90
N THR A 45 -5.92 2.54 6.08
CA THR A 45 -5.52 3.54 7.09
C THR A 45 -5.76 3.07 8.53
N ILE A 46 -6.84 2.32 8.76
CA ILE A 46 -7.13 1.74 10.08
C ILE A 46 -6.10 0.65 10.43
N GLU A 47 -5.76 -0.23 9.49
CA GLU A 47 -4.77 -1.29 9.75
C GLU A 47 -3.40 -0.73 10.10
N GLN A 48 -2.90 0.27 9.38
CA GLN A 48 -1.61 0.89 9.70
C GLN A 48 -1.55 1.43 11.14
N HIS A 49 -2.64 2.05 11.61
CA HIS A 49 -2.69 2.62 12.95
C HIS A 49 -2.88 1.56 14.04
N GLN A 50 -3.64 0.50 13.76
CA GLN A 50 -3.81 -0.61 14.69
C GLN A 50 -2.53 -1.44 14.82
N ASP A 51 -1.85 -1.71 13.70
CA ASP A 51 -0.58 -2.45 13.70
C ASP A 51 0.51 -1.70 14.45
N ALA A 52 0.59 -0.37 14.31
CA ALA A 52 1.52 0.44 15.09
C ALA A 52 1.30 0.34 16.62
N ARG A 53 0.05 0.10 17.07
CA ARG A 53 -0.26 -0.12 18.49
C ARG A 53 -0.01 -1.55 18.94
N ARG A 54 -0.32 -2.51 18.07
CA ARG A 54 -0.20 -3.95 18.37
C ARG A 54 1.26 -4.42 18.35
N PHE A 55 2.07 -3.80 17.51
CA PHE A 55 3.49 -4.11 17.32
C PHE A 55 4.33 -2.88 17.70
N PRO A 56 4.60 -2.68 19.02
CA PRO A 56 5.50 -1.63 19.44
C PRO A 56 6.86 -1.82 18.78
N GLN A 57 7.53 -0.71 18.49
CA GLN A 57 8.82 -0.70 17.82
C GLN A 57 9.83 -1.62 18.51
N GLN A 58 10.42 -2.51 17.72
CA GLN A 58 11.57 -3.31 18.12
C GLN A 58 12.83 -2.63 17.58
N GLY A 59 13.75 -2.27 18.47
CA GLY A 59 14.96 -1.54 18.12
C GLY A 59 14.89 -0.05 18.42
N LYS A 60 15.71 0.73 17.70
CA LYS A 60 15.86 2.18 17.86
C LYS A 60 15.88 2.87 16.51
N SER A 61 15.23 4.01 16.43
CA SER A 61 15.33 4.89 15.26
C SER A 61 16.67 5.63 15.26
N VAL A 62 17.44 5.44 14.20
CA VAL A 62 18.72 6.11 13.97
C VAL A 62 18.53 7.15 12.87
N SER A 63 18.73 8.43 13.21
CA SER A 63 18.67 9.53 12.24
C SER A 63 19.79 9.41 11.22
N LEU A 64 19.45 9.64 9.94
CA LEU A 64 20.41 9.57 8.85
C LEU A 64 21.24 10.85 8.67
N GLY A 65 20.90 11.92 9.40
CA GLY A 65 21.60 13.20 9.29
C GLY A 65 20.77 14.28 8.60
N PRO A 66 21.24 15.54 8.67
CA PRO A 66 20.50 16.71 8.19
C PRO A 66 20.23 16.67 6.68
N GLU A 67 21.09 16.02 5.89
CA GLU A 67 20.90 15.87 4.44
C GLU A 67 19.66 15.03 4.07
N PHE A 68 19.17 14.20 4.99
CA PHE A 68 17.95 13.38 4.81
C PHE A 68 16.75 13.90 5.61
N GLY A 69 16.81 15.15 6.09
CA GLY A 69 15.71 15.79 6.82
C GLY A 69 15.36 15.04 8.12
N SER A 70 14.10 14.66 8.27
CA SER A 70 13.64 13.87 9.43
C SER A 70 13.71 12.35 9.22
N ALA A 71 14.44 11.88 8.19
CA ALA A 71 14.51 10.46 7.89
C ALA A 71 15.32 9.71 8.95
N ALA A 72 14.79 8.57 9.38
CA ALA A 72 15.41 7.67 10.33
C ALA A 72 15.17 6.22 9.94
N LEU A 73 16.18 5.37 10.19
CA LEU A 73 16.06 3.93 10.03
C LEU A 73 15.90 3.26 11.39
N ASN A 74 14.97 2.32 11.50
CA ASN A 74 14.87 1.46 12.66
C ASN A 74 15.94 0.37 12.60
N ILE A 75 16.72 0.25 13.67
CA ILE A 75 17.77 -0.76 13.84
C ILE A 75 17.55 -1.47 15.17
N ASP A 76 17.43 -2.80 15.14
CA ASP A 76 17.39 -3.65 16.32
C ASP A 76 18.68 -4.48 16.42
N CYS A 77 19.34 -4.44 17.57
CA CYS A 77 20.61 -5.13 17.78
C CYS A 77 20.58 -5.98 19.04
N SER A 78 21.18 -7.16 18.95
CA SER A 78 21.32 -8.11 20.06
C SER A 78 22.68 -8.81 20.00
N GLY A 79 23.07 -9.44 21.11
CA GLY A 79 24.38 -10.06 21.25
C GLY A 79 25.52 -9.03 21.37
N GLN A 80 26.73 -9.55 21.52
CA GLN A 80 27.96 -8.79 21.74
C GLN A 80 29.13 -9.51 21.06
N GLY A 81 30.23 -8.78 20.79
CA GLY A 81 31.43 -9.34 20.15
C GLY A 81 31.63 -8.90 18.71
N SER A 82 32.62 -9.53 18.06
CA SER A 82 33.06 -9.23 16.69
C SER A 82 33.28 -10.52 15.90
N PRO A 83 32.99 -10.53 14.58
CA PRO A 83 32.49 -9.41 13.78
C PRO A 83 30.99 -9.16 13.98
N SER A 84 30.55 -7.92 13.79
CA SER A 84 29.13 -7.61 13.77
C SER A 84 28.47 -8.11 12.48
N VAL A 85 27.32 -8.77 12.60
CA VAL A 85 26.49 -9.21 11.48
C VAL A 85 25.33 -8.25 11.27
N VAL A 86 25.06 -7.86 10.02
CA VAL A 86 23.91 -7.03 9.65
C VAL A 86 22.95 -7.84 8.79
N LEU A 87 21.68 -7.87 9.19
CA LEU A 87 20.61 -8.59 8.52
C LEU A 87 19.71 -7.60 7.78
N GLU A 88 19.65 -7.74 6.46
CA GLU A 88 18.74 -6.99 5.59
C GLU A 88 17.65 -7.93 5.07
N SER A 89 16.40 -7.49 5.13
CA SER A 89 15.28 -8.22 4.55
C SER A 89 15.08 -7.87 3.07
N GLY A 90 14.87 -8.89 2.23
CA GLY A 90 14.51 -8.73 0.81
C GLY A 90 13.00 -8.52 0.58
N GLY A 91 12.60 -8.34 -0.69
CA GLY A 91 11.22 -8.55 -1.16
C GLY A 91 10.10 -7.77 -0.46
N GLY A 92 10.36 -6.56 0.03
CA GLY A 92 9.35 -5.74 0.71
C GLY A 92 9.02 -6.16 2.14
N VAL A 93 9.84 -7.01 2.75
CA VAL A 93 9.65 -7.48 4.13
C VAL A 93 10.42 -6.58 5.11
N PRO A 94 9.84 -6.18 6.26
CA PRO A 94 10.56 -5.49 7.34
C PRO A 94 11.59 -6.40 8.06
N ALA A 95 12.40 -5.83 8.95
CA ALA A 95 13.42 -6.51 9.76
C ALA A 95 12.86 -7.65 10.61
N ILE A 96 11.56 -7.59 10.97
CA ILE A 96 10.87 -8.62 11.74
C ILE A 96 10.89 -10.01 11.08
N GLY A 97 11.17 -10.10 9.78
CA GLY A 97 11.42 -11.37 9.09
C GLY A 97 12.56 -12.19 9.73
N TRP A 98 13.50 -11.54 10.42
CA TRP A 98 14.64 -12.18 11.07
C TRP A 98 14.40 -12.61 12.52
N LYS A 99 13.17 -12.49 13.06
CA LYS A 99 12.86 -12.73 14.48
C LYS A 99 13.30 -14.10 15.02
N PHE A 100 13.41 -15.12 14.16
CA PHE A 100 13.86 -16.46 14.55
C PHE A 100 15.36 -16.70 14.34
N VAL A 101 15.99 -15.93 13.45
CA VAL A 101 17.41 -16.09 13.09
C VAL A 101 18.29 -15.21 13.97
N GLN A 102 17.90 -13.95 14.18
CA GLN A 102 18.67 -12.99 14.95
C GLN A 102 19.03 -13.50 16.36
N PRO A 103 18.13 -14.12 17.16
CA PRO A 103 18.48 -14.64 18.48
C PRO A 103 19.53 -15.75 18.45
N GLN A 104 19.57 -16.56 17.38
CA GLN A 104 20.56 -17.64 17.23
C GLN A 104 21.95 -17.06 16.96
N ILE A 105 22.03 -16.02 16.11
CA ILE A 105 23.30 -15.33 15.82
C ILE A 105 23.79 -14.54 17.04
N ALA A 106 22.87 -13.90 17.76
CA ALA A 106 23.16 -13.15 18.97
C ALA A 106 23.84 -13.98 20.07
N GLY A 107 23.69 -15.31 20.03
CA GLY A 107 24.34 -16.23 20.95
C GLY A 107 25.86 -16.33 20.78
N PHE A 108 26.41 -15.96 19.61
CA PHE A 108 27.85 -16.07 19.34
C PHE A 108 28.51 -14.80 18.78
N THR A 109 27.75 -13.79 18.34
CA THR A 109 28.31 -12.48 17.99
C THR A 109 27.27 -11.36 18.08
N ARG A 110 27.69 -10.11 17.93
CA ARG A 110 26.77 -8.98 17.76
C ARG A 110 26.05 -9.10 16.42
N VAL A 111 24.73 -8.99 16.43
CA VAL A 111 23.89 -8.99 15.23
C VAL A 111 22.88 -7.86 15.29
N CYS A 112 22.67 -7.19 14.17
CA CYS A 112 21.66 -6.16 14.01
C CYS A 112 20.79 -6.47 12.79
N SER A 113 19.49 -6.24 12.89
CA SER A 113 18.59 -6.14 11.75
C SER A 113 18.09 -4.71 11.61
N TYR A 114 17.78 -4.29 10.39
CA TYR A 114 17.25 -2.95 10.15
C TYR A 114 16.12 -2.96 9.13
N ASP A 115 15.21 -2.01 9.30
CA ASP A 115 14.13 -1.76 8.34
C ASP A 115 14.64 -0.83 7.24
N ARG A 116 14.49 -1.22 5.97
CA ARG A 116 14.73 -0.32 4.85
C ARG A 116 13.81 0.90 4.92
N ALA A 117 14.22 2.00 4.30
CA ALA A 117 13.40 3.21 4.26
C ALA A 117 12.00 2.90 3.69
N GLY A 118 10.96 3.33 4.40
CA GLY A 118 9.55 3.05 4.08
C GLY A 118 9.02 1.69 4.52
N TYR A 119 9.79 0.89 5.27
CA TYR A 119 9.36 -0.39 5.84
C TYR A 119 9.36 -0.37 7.36
N GLY A 120 8.55 -1.24 7.96
CA GLY A 120 8.53 -1.46 9.41
C GLY A 120 8.39 -0.14 10.19
N TRP A 121 9.38 0.15 11.02
CA TRP A 121 9.41 1.37 11.83
C TRP A 121 10.35 2.46 11.27
N SER A 122 10.90 2.27 10.07
CA SER A 122 11.68 3.29 9.36
C SER A 122 10.79 4.31 8.67
N THR A 123 11.23 5.56 8.62
CA THR A 123 10.56 6.58 7.82
C THR A 123 10.70 6.29 6.32
N PRO A 124 9.78 6.78 5.47
CA PRO A 124 10.01 6.82 4.02
C PRO A 124 11.32 7.55 3.68
N GLY A 125 12.03 7.04 2.68
CA GLY A 125 13.23 7.68 2.14
C GLY A 125 12.89 8.70 1.05
N PRO A 126 13.86 9.52 0.61
CA PRO A 126 13.67 10.35 -0.59
C PRO A 126 13.36 9.46 -1.79
N MET A 127 12.44 9.89 -2.66
CA MET A 127 12.26 9.25 -3.96
C MET A 127 13.49 9.56 -4.83
N PRO A 128 14.02 8.57 -5.58
CA PRO A 128 15.13 8.78 -6.51
C PRO A 128 14.75 9.72 -7.67
#